data_AF-A0A5K1K4M5-F1
#
_entry.id   AF-A0A5K1K4M5-F1
#
_cell.length_a   1.000
_cell.length_b   1.000
_cell.length_c   1.000
_cell.angle_alpha   90.00
_cell.angle_beta   90.00
_cell.angle_gamma   90.00
#
_symmetry.space_group_name_H-M   'P 1'
#
loop_
_entity.id
_entity.type
_entity.pdbx_description
1 polymer ?
#
loop_
_entity_poly.entity_id
_entity_poly.type
_entity_poly.pdbx_seq_one_letter_code
_entity_poly.pdbx_strand_id
1 'polypeptide(L)'
;MDAAVNGHLPNGTAHLPLQNGKAESHEPSLEQLESELPLVMDDQLPLGELVSRLAQAVYAELVEMAETMPSMSDAARKRYVADWVIRTKRQVVKLYAIAKWSRDAAVVQKAMNITAFLMDQNRQFEDAIMALKYGRDTLDPARLRNHDLLTSLDVLTTGTYRRLPSCIKELIVPPTPLTDDEVSRTFTDIEDAMRYRLRMSEIVPWEMSQYRIGRLEHC
;
A
#
# COMPACT_ATOMS: atom_id res chain seq x y z
N MET A 1 -35.64 28.55 25.65
CA MET A 1 -34.41 27.78 25.90
C MET A 1 -33.60 27.89 24.64
N ASP A 2 -32.51 28.66 24.69
CA ASP A 2 -31.27 28.45 23.92
C ASP A 2 -30.37 29.66 24.20
N ALA A 3 -29.34 29.40 25.00
CA ALA A 3 -28.37 30.37 25.47
C ALA A 3 -27.31 30.58 24.38
N ALA A 4 -27.25 31.79 23.83
CA ALA A 4 -26.05 32.24 23.11
C ALA A 4 -25.00 32.67 24.15
N VAL A 5 -23.94 31.87 24.27
CA VAL A 5 -22.77 32.16 25.11
C VAL A 5 -21.93 33.24 24.42
N ASN A 6 -21.98 34.46 24.99
CA ASN A 6 -21.15 35.59 24.58
C ASN A 6 -19.67 35.33 24.92
N GLY A 7 -18.86 35.03 23.92
CA GLY A 7 -17.41 35.20 23.95
C GLY A 7 -17.04 36.57 23.37
N HIS A 8 -16.77 37.54 24.24
CA HIS A 8 -16.24 38.86 23.86
C HIS A 8 -14.73 38.74 23.62
N LEU A 9 -14.26 39.03 22.39
CA LEU A 9 -12.84 39.18 22.08
C LEU A 9 -12.47 40.67 22.11
N PRO A 10 -11.60 41.11 23.03
CA PRO A 10 -11.11 42.49 23.06
C PRO A 10 -9.78 42.54 22.30
N ASN A 11 -9.80 42.85 21.01
CA ASN A 11 -8.85 43.76 20.37
C ASN A 11 -9.06 43.82 18.85
N GLY A 12 -8.88 45.03 18.33
CA GLY A 12 -9.16 45.42 16.96
C GLY A 12 -8.49 44.55 15.90
N THR A 13 -9.33 43.92 15.09
CA THR A 13 -9.26 43.92 13.62
C THR A 13 -10.58 43.34 13.14
N ALA A 14 -11.43 44.18 12.55
CA ALA A 14 -12.65 43.72 11.90
C ALA A 14 -12.22 42.84 10.71
N HIS A 15 -12.22 41.51 10.91
CA HIS A 15 -12.23 40.60 9.78
C HIS A 15 -13.52 40.88 9.01
N LEU A 16 -13.38 41.54 7.85
CA LEU A 16 -14.43 41.61 6.86
C LEU A 16 -14.94 40.17 6.65
N PRO A 17 -16.26 39.92 6.70
CA PRO A 17 -16.79 38.63 6.29
C PRO A 17 -16.26 38.39 4.89
N LEU A 18 -15.62 37.24 4.66
CA LEU A 18 -15.18 36.80 3.34
C LEU A 18 -16.37 36.96 2.39
N GLN A 19 -16.35 38.06 1.63
CA GLN A 19 -17.35 38.34 0.64
C GLN A 19 -17.11 37.28 -0.42
N ASN A 20 -17.95 36.26 -0.42
CA ASN A 20 -17.94 35.21 -1.42
C ASN A 20 -18.08 35.93 -2.76
N GLY A 21 -16.94 36.12 -3.43
CA GLY A 21 -16.86 36.98 -4.58
C GLY A 21 -17.83 36.47 -5.62
N LYS A 22 -18.79 37.31 -6.00
CA LYS A 22 -19.28 37.32 -7.38
C LYS A 22 -18.10 37.74 -8.26
N ALA A 23 -17.10 36.88 -8.37
CA ALA A 23 -16.30 36.86 -9.58
C ALA A 23 -17.31 36.49 -10.65
N GLU A 24 -17.52 37.37 -11.62
CA GLU A 24 -17.91 36.91 -12.94
C GLU A 24 -16.83 35.91 -13.36
N SER A 25 -17.04 34.65 -12.98
CA SER A 25 -16.21 33.54 -13.44
C SER A 25 -16.38 33.56 -14.94
N HIS A 26 -15.38 34.06 -15.65
CA HIS A 26 -15.29 33.90 -17.09
C HIS A 26 -15.34 32.40 -17.34
N GLU A 27 -16.53 31.91 -17.70
CA GLU A 27 -16.71 30.51 -18.03
C GLU A 27 -15.86 30.28 -19.27
N PRO A 28 -14.81 29.44 -19.17
CA PRO A 28 -13.88 29.26 -20.27
C PRO A 28 -14.65 28.76 -21.49
N SER A 29 -14.37 29.34 -22.64
CA SER A 29 -15.02 28.90 -23.88
C SER A 29 -14.64 27.45 -24.18
N LEU A 30 -15.50 26.73 -24.88
CA LEU A 30 -15.25 25.34 -25.27
C LEU A 30 -13.91 25.18 -26.02
N GLU A 31 -13.54 26.17 -26.84
CA GLU A 31 -12.27 26.19 -27.58
C GLU A 31 -11.05 26.33 -26.67
N GLN A 32 -11.17 27.13 -25.60
CA GLN A 32 -10.11 27.26 -24.59
C GLN A 32 -9.91 25.94 -23.86
N LEU A 33 -11.00 25.30 -23.43
CA LEU A 33 -10.94 23.98 -22.77
C LEU A 33 -10.33 22.91 -23.68
N GLU A 34 -10.67 22.91 -24.97
CA GLU A 34 -10.11 21.96 -25.93
C GLU A 34 -8.60 22.20 -26.19
N SER A 35 -8.13 23.44 -26.05
CA SER A 35 -6.71 23.76 -26.20
C SER A 35 -5.84 23.30 -25.02
N GLU A 36 -6.44 23.14 -23.84
CA GLU A 36 -5.75 22.65 -22.63
C GLU A 36 -5.61 21.13 -22.59
N LEU A 37 -6.36 20.41 -23.45
CA LEU A 37 -6.33 18.96 -23.47
C LEU A 37 -5.01 18.42 -24.05
N PRO A 38 -4.39 17.42 -23.41
CA PRO A 38 -3.22 16.76 -23.97
C PRO A 38 -3.62 15.96 -25.21
N LEU A 39 -2.77 16.00 -26.25
CA LEU A 39 -2.95 15.18 -27.45
C LEU A 39 -2.34 13.80 -27.21
N VAL A 40 -3.19 12.80 -26.94
CA VAL A 40 -2.76 11.42 -26.75
C VAL A 40 -2.79 10.68 -28.07
N MET A 41 -1.62 10.46 -28.67
CA MET A 41 -1.48 9.67 -29.91
C MET A 41 -0.89 8.28 -29.66
N ASP A 42 -0.61 7.94 -28.39
CA ASP A 42 0.05 6.69 -28.02
C ASP A 42 -0.79 5.47 -28.43
N ASP A 43 -0.11 4.45 -28.97
CA ASP A 43 -0.68 3.19 -29.44
C ASP A 43 -1.76 3.30 -30.55
N GLN A 44 -1.82 4.44 -31.26
CA GLN A 44 -2.74 4.62 -32.38
C GLN A 44 -2.11 4.26 -33.72
N LEU A 45 -2.87 3.56 -34.56
CA LEU A 45 -2.47 3.21 -35.92
C LEU A 45 -3.31 3.97 -36.95
N PRO A 46 -2.69 4.71 -37.88
CA PRO A 46 -3.43 5.40 -38.92
C PRO A 46 -4.11 4.39 -39.85
N LEU A 47 -5.40 4.62 -40.12
CA LEU A 47 -6.22 3.72 -40.94
C LEU A 47 -5.59 3.48 -42.33
N GLY A 48 -4.98 4.50 -42.93
CA GLY A 48 -4.32 4.38 -44.23
C GLY A 48 -3.20 3.34 -44.25
N GLU A 49 -2.40 3.26 -43.17
CA GLU A 49 -1.33 2.27 -43.04
C GLU A 49 -1.90 0.86 -42.92
N LEU A 50 -2.99 0.69 -42.16
CA LEU A 50 -3.66 -0.61 -42.02
C LEU A 50 -4.24 -1.10 -43.36
N VAL A 51 -4.88 -0.20 -44.12
CA VAL A 51 -5.42 -0.51 -45.45
C VAL A 51 -4.30 -0.88 -46.42
N SER A 52 -3.22 -0.09 -46.44
CA SER A 52 -2.04 -0.33 -47.28
C SER A 52 -1.42 -1.70 -46.99
N ARG A 53 -1.17 -2.01 -45.72
CA ARG A 53 -0.61 -3.30 -45.30
C ARG A 53 -1.51 -4.47 -45.63
N LEU A 54 -2.83 -4.34 -45.46
CA LEU A 54 -3.75 -5.41 -45.83
C LEU A 54 -3.75 -5.63 -47.35
N ALA A 55 -3.77 -4.56 -48.15
CA ALA A 55 -3.71 -4.67 -49.61
C ALA A 55 -2.42 -5.35 -50.08
N GLN A 56 -1.28 -4.95 -49.50
CA GLN A 56 0.02 -5.56 -49.78
C GLN A 56 0.06 -7.04 -49.38
N ALA A 57 -0.47 -7.39 -48.21
CA ALA A 57 -0.52 -8.78 -47.75
C ALA A 57 -1.41 -9.65 -48.66
N VAL A 58 -2.59 -9.17 -49.04
CA VAL A 58 -3.49 -9.88 -49.97
C VAL A 58 -2.84 -10.05 -51.34
N TYR A 59 -2.13 -9.04 -51.84
CA TYR A 59 -1.39 -9.12 -53.09
C TYR A 59 -0.23 -10.13 -53.01
N ALA A 60 0.56 -10.09 -51.95
CA ALA A 60 1.67 -11.03 -51.74
C ALA A 60 1.18 -12.49 -51.65
N GLU A 61 0.12 -12.74 -50.88
CA GLU A 61 -0.50 -14.08 -50.82
C GLU A 61 -1.01 -14.52 -52.20
N LEU A 62 -1.64 -13.62 -52.97
CA LEU A 62 -2.14 -13.95 -54.30
C LEU A 62 -1.01 -14.30 -55.28
N VAL A 63 0.12 -13.59 -55.21
CA VAL A 63 1.31 -13.86 -56.03
C VAL A 63 1.91 -15.23 -55.67
N GLU A 64 2.08 -15.52 -54.37
CA GLU A 64 2.57 -16.82 -53.90
C GLU A 64 1.65 -17.97 -54.33
N MET A 65 0.34 -17.76 -54.26
CA MET A 65 -0.63 -18.72 -54.77
C MET A 65 -0.50 -18.91 -56.28
N ALA A 66 -0.30 -17.83 -57.05
CA ALA A 66 -0.16 -17.92 -58.51
C ALA A 66 1.08 -18.73 -58.94
N GLU A 67 2.17 -18.67 -58.17
CA GLU A 67 3.39 -19.45 -58.44
C GLU A 67 3.26 -20.92 -58.03
N THR A 68 2.52 -21.21 -56.96
CA THR A 68 2.39 -22.59 -56.41
C THR A 68 1.24 -23.39 -57.03
N MET A 69 0.14 -22.74 -57.44
CA MET A 69 -1.06 -23.39 -58.02
C MET A 69 -0.82 -24.25 -59.28
N PRO A 70 0.09 -23.92 -60.22
CA PRO A 70 0.35 -24.74 -61.41
C PRO A 70 0.91 -26.12 -61.08
N SER A 71 1.58 -26.26 -59.92
CA SER A 71 2.16 -27.53 -59.45
C SER A 71 1.13 -28.48 -58.81
N MET A 72 -0.09 -28.02 -58.55
CA MET A 72 -1.13 -28.76 -57.83
C MET A 72 -2.15 -29.45 -58.76
N SER A 73 -2.81 -30.50 -58.27
CA SER A 73 -3.93 -31.14 -58.96
C SER A 73 -5.16 -30.21 -59.02
N ASP A 74 -6.02 -30.38 -60.02
CA ASP A 74 -7.17 -29.49 -60.26
C ASP A 74 -8.15 -29.41 -59.07
N ALA A 75 -8.39 -30.56 -58.41
CA ALA A 75 -9.25 -30.62 -57.23
C ALA A 75 -8.62 -29.95 -55.99
N ALA A 76 -7.29 -29.97 -55.86
CA ALA A 76 -6.58 -29.30 -54.77
C ALA A 76 -6.55 -27.78 -55.00
N ARG A 77 -6.26 -27.34 -56.23
CA ARG A 77 -6.27 -25.93 -56.64
C ARG A 77 -7.62 -25.26 -56.37
N LYS A 78 -8.73 -25.90 -56.74
CA LYS A 78 -10.09 -25.37 -56.51
C LYS A 78 -10.41 -25.17 -55.03
N ARG A 79 -10.03 -26.13 -54.17
CA ARG A 79 -10.22 -25.99 -52.71
C ARG A 79 -9.35 -24.89 -52.13
N TYR A 80 -8.08 -24.84 -52.52
CA TYR A 80 -7.13 -23.85 -52.02
C TYR A 80 -7.56 -22.41 -52.36
N VAL A 81 -8.04 -22.18 -53.59
CA VAL A 81 -8.62 -20.88 -54.00
C VAL A 81 -9.87 -20.55 -53.19
N ALA A 82 -10.78 -21.50 -52.99
CA ALA A 82 -11.98 -21.27 -52.19
C ALA A 82 -11.65 -20.90 -50.73
N ASP A 83 -10.71 -21.61 -50.11
CA ASP A 83 -10.27 -21.34 -48.74
C ASP A 83 -9.59 -19.98 -48.62
N TRP A 84 -8.75 -19.61 -49.59
CA TRP A 84 -8.14 -18.28 -49.65
C TRP A 84 -9.19 -17.17 -49.78
N VAL A 85 -10.16 -17.30 -50.68
CA VAL A 85 -11.23 -16.30 -50.83
C VAL A 85 -12.01 -16.12 -49.52
N ILE A 86 -12.33 -17.21 -48.82
CA ILE A 86 -13.03 -17.14 -47.53
C ILE A 86 -12.17 -16.42 -46.48
N ARG A 87 -10.86 -16.72 -46.42
CA ARG A 87 -9.91 -16.07 -45.50
C ARG A 87 -9.76 -14.58 -45.79
N THR A 88 -9.52 -14.21 -47.05
CA THR A 88 -9.37 -12.82 -47.50
C THR A 88 -10.65 -12.04 -47.25
N LYS A 89 -11.83 -12.61 -47.56
CA LYS A 89 -13.13 -11.99 -47.25
C LYS A 89 -13.28 -11.70 -45.76
N ARG A 90 -12.88 -12.62 -44.87
CA ARG A 90 -12.92 -12.39 -43.41
C ARG A 90 -12.05 -11.20 -43.00
N GLN A 91 -10.85 -11.06 -43.55
CA GLN A 91 -9.97 -9.93 -43.23
C GLN A 91 -10.52 -8.60 -43.75
N VAL A 92 -11.07 -8.58 -44.97
CA VAL A 92 -11.70 -7.39 -45.55
C VAL A 92 -12.94 -6.97 -44.76
N VAL A 93 -13.74 -7.92 -44.27
CA VAL A 93 -14.90 -7.61 -43.41
C VAL A 93 -14.48 -6.99 -42.08
N LYS A 94 -13.37 -7.46 -41.47
CA LYS A 94 -12.81 -6.82 -40.27
C LYS A 94 -12.35 -5.40 -40.56
N LEU A 95 -11.62 -5.18 -41.65
CA LEU A 95 -11.21 -3.83 -42.07
C LEU A 95 -12.42 -2.92 -42.34
N TYR A 96 -13.48 -3.45 -42.95
CA TYR A 96 -14.73 -2.72 -43.15
C TYR A 96 -15.38 -2.30 -41.84
N ALA A 97 -15.42 -3.18 -40.83
CA ALA A 97 -15.92 -2.85 -39.50
C ALA A 97 -15.10 -1.71 -38.86
N ILE A 98 -13.76 -1.79 -38.93
CA ILE A 98 -12.86 -0.75 -38.43
C ILE A 98 -13.07 0.57 -39.17
N ALA A 99 -13.18 0.56 -40.50
CA ALA A 99 -13.44 1.75 -41.31
C ALA A 99 -14.81 2.39 -41.01
N LYS A 100 -15.81 1.58 -40.63
CA LYS A 100 -17.10 2.10 -40.18
C LYS A 100 -16.98 2.78 -38.81
N TRP A 101 -16.20 2.20 -37.89
CA TRP A 101 -15.96 2.75 -36.56
C TRP A 101 -15.06 3.98 -36.58
N SER A 102 -14.12 4.07 -37.52
CA SER A 102 -13.23 5.22 -37.66
C SER A 102 -13.96 6.52 -37.99
N ARG A 103 -15.24 6.45 -38.43
CA ARG A 103 -16.08 7.63 -38.63
C ARG A 103 -16.25 8.45 -37.34
N ASP A 104 -16.32 7.77 -36.20
CA ASP A 104 -16.50 8.40 -34.89
C ASP A 104 -15.16 8.56 -34.13
N ALA A 105 -14.02 8.34 -34.82
CA ALA A 105 -12.70 8.38 -34.20
C ALA A 105 -12.38 9.73 -33.55
N ALA A 106 -12.85 10.85 -34.11
CA ALA A 106 -12.63 12.18 -33.53
C ALA A 106 -13.29 12.34 -32.14
N VAL A 107 -14.46 11.73 -31.95
CA VAL A 107 -15.18 11.76 -30.66
C VAL A 107 -14.44 10.91 -29.63
N VAL A 108 -14.00 9.72 -30.05
CA VAL A 108 -13.20 8.81 -29.21
C VAL A 108 -11.87 9.46 -28.83
N GLN A 109 -11.21 10.14 -29.78
CA GLN A 109 -9.97 10.88 -29.54
C GLN A 109 -10.16 11.96 -28.47
N LYS A 110 -11.25 12.74 -28.56
CA LYS A 110 -11.57 13.76 -27.56
C LYS A 110 -11.79 13.13 -26.18
N ALA A 111 -12.51 12.01 -26.10
CA ALA A 111 -12.70 11.28 -24.84
C ALA A 111 -11.38 10.73 -24.26
N MET A 112 -10.47 10.23 -25.10
CA MET A 112 -9.14 9.80 -24.70
C MET A 112 -8.31 10.95 -24.12
N ASN A 113 -8.28 12.09 -24.82
CA ASN A 113 -7.57 13.28 -24.36
C ASN A 113 -8.10 13.79 -23.01
N ILE A 114 -9.43 13.81 -22.83
CA ILE A 114 -10.08 14.17 -21.56
C ILE A 114 -9.68 13.19 -20.45
N THR A 115 -9.69 11.88 -20.74
CA THR A 115 -9.34 10.86 -19.74
C THR A 115 -7.89 11.04 -19.29
N ALA A 116 -6.97 11.27 -20.22
CA ALA A 116 -5.56 11.51 -19.89
C ALA A 116 -5.36 12.78 -19.07
N PHE A 117 -6.08 13.86 -19.38
CA PHE A 117 -6.08 15.08 -18.58
C PHE A 117 -6.52 14.82 -17.13
N LEU A 118 -7.64 14.11 -16.94
CA LEU A 118 -8.15 13.77 -15.62
C LEU A 118 -7.18 12.85 -14.84
N MET A 119 -6.53 11.91 -15.54
CA MET A 119 -5.51 11.05 -14.94
C MET A 119 -4.29 11.85 -14.48
N ASP A 120 -3.84 12.84 -15.27
CA ASP A 120 -2.72 13.70 -14.88
C ASP A 120 -3.09 14.58 -13.68
N GLN A 121 -4.31 15.13 -13.62
CA GLN A 121 -4.79 15.85 -12.44
C GLN A 121 -4.82 14.96 -11.20
N ASN A 122 -5.31 13.72 -11.31
CA ASN A 122 -5.30 12.78 -10.19
C ASN A 122 -3.87 12.51 -9.70
N ARG A 123 -2.93 12.32 -10.63
CA ARG A 123 -1.51 12.16 -10.31
C ARG A 123 -0.96 13.38 -9.58
N GLN A 124 -1.28 14.60 -10.03
CA GLN A 124 -0.83 15.83 -9.37
C GLN A 124 -1.35 15.92 -7.93
N PHE A 125 -2.59 15.48 -7.66
CA PHE A 125 -3.11 15.42 -6.28
C PHE A 125 -2.35 14.42 -5.42
N GLU A 126 -2.09 13.22 -5.94
CA GLU A 126 -1.31 12.20 -5.25
C GLU A 126 0.11 12.70 -4.93
N ASP A 127 0.78 13.32 -5.91
CA ASP A 127 2.11 13.90 -5.76
C ASP A 127 2.13 15.00 -4.69
N ALA A 128 1.11 15.88 -4.65
CA ALA A 128 0.98 16.91 -3.64
C ALA A 128 0.82 16.30 -2.23
N ILE A 129 0.00 15.25 -2.09
CA ILE A 129 -0.17 14.53 -0.81
C ILE A 129 1.15 13.90 -0.37
N MET A 130 1.86 13.25 -1.30
CA MET A 130 3.16 12.64 -1.03
C MET A 130 4.20 13.68 -0.62
N ALA A 131 4.25 14.83 -1.28
CA ALA A 131 5.15 15.93 -0.95
C ALA A 131 4.87 16.48 0.45
N LEU A 132 3.60 16.67 0.84
CA LEU A 132 3.22 17.11 2.19
C LEU A 132 3.63 16.10 3.25
N LYS A 133 3.41 14.81 2.99
CA LYS A 133 3.83 13.73 3.91
C LYS A 133 5.34 13.70 4.06
N TYR A 134 6.08 13.79 2.96
CA TYR A 134 7.53 13.88 2.97
C TYR A 134 8.04 15.08 3.77
N GLY A 135 7.42 16.25 3.58
CA GLY A 135 7.74 17.45 4.35
C GLY A 135 7.53 17.25 5.85
N ARG A 136 6.39 16.65 6.25
CA ARG A 136 6.11 16.31 7.65
C ARG A 136 7.15 15.35 8.23
N ASP A 137 7.46 14.26 7.55
CA ASP A 137 8.41 13.26 8.02
C ASP A 137 9.84 13.82 8.10
N THR A 138 10.19 14.77 7.23
CA THR A 138 11.49 15.48 7.26
C THR A 138 11.60 16.49 8.40
N LEU A 139 10.48 17.06 8.85
CA LEU A 139 10.44 18.00 9.97
C LEU A 139 10.57 17.30 11.33
N ASP A 140 10.16 16.04 11.46
CA ASP A 140 10.25 15.29 12.72
C ASP A 140 11.67 15.24 13.32
N PRO A 141 12.76 14.93 12.60
CA PRO A 141 14.12 14.98 13.14
C PRO A 141 14.63 16.40 13.40
N ALA A 142 14.07 17.43 12.74
CA ALA A 142 14.44 18.82 13.00
C ALA A 142 13.91 19.33 14.36
N ARG A 143 12.90 18.65 14.93
CA ARG A 143 12.31 19.01 16.22
C ARG A 143 13.18 18.48 17.36
N LEU A 144 13.70 19.39 18.17
CA LEU A 144 14.31 19.01 19.44
C LEU A 144 13.21 18.65 20.45
N ARG A 145 13.29 17.44 21.02
CA ARG A 145 12.38 17.00 22.09
C ARG A 145 12.85 17.56 23.43
N ASN A 146 11.91 17.78 24.37
CA ASN A 146 12.25 18.18 25.74
C ASN A 146 13.26 17.19 26.35
N HIS A 147 14.31 17.73 26.97
CA HIS A 147 15.34 16.94 27.65
C HIS A 147 14.79 16.27 28.91
N ASP A 148 15.14 15.01 29.14
CA ASP A 148 14.72 14.26 30.31
C ASP A 148 15.65 14.52 31.50
N LEU A 149 15.37 15.61 32.22
CA LEU A 149 16.18 16.07 33.35
C LEU A 149 16.12 15.10 34.55
N LEU A 150 14.99 14.43 34.77
CA LEU A 150 14.83 13.53 35.92
C LEU A 150 15.66 12.26 35.75
N THR A 151 15.60 11.66 34.57
CA THR A 151 16.46 10.52 34.21
C THR A 151 17.93 10.91 34.25
N SER A 152 18.27 12.08 33.72
CA SER A 152 19.64 12.58 33.73
C SER A 152 20.16 12.81 35.17
N LEU A 153 19.31 13.30 36.07
CA LEU A 153 19.64 13.48 37.48
C LEU A 153 19.84 12.13 38.20
N ASP A 154 18.99 11.14 37.94
CA ASP A 154 19.13 9.79 38.52
C ASP A 154 20.46 9.17 38.13
N VAL A 155 20.82 9.24 36.84
CA VAL A 155 22.10 8.72 36.33
C VAL A 155 23.27 9.52 36.89
N LEU A 156 23.17 10.86 36.98
CA LEU A 156 24.23 11.70 37.53
C LEU A 156 24.50 11.43 39.02
N THR A 157 23.44 11.26 39.81
CA THR A 157 23.53 11.14 41.27
C THR A 157 23.76 9.71 41.73
N THR A 158 23.16 8.73 41.07
CA THR A 158 23.17 7.32 41.50
C THR A 158 23.91 6.39 40.55
N GLY A 159 24.43 6.92 39.43
CA GLY A 159 25.13 6.14 38.41
C GLY A 159 24.24 5.17 37.63
N THR A 160 22.95 5.08 37.93
CA THR A 160 22.03 4.08 37.39
C THR A 160 20.64 4.65 37.15
N TYR A 161 19.86 4.00 36.28
CA TYR A 161 18.51 4.41 35.97
C TYR A 161 17.49 3.76 36.92
N ARG A 162 16.95 4.54 37.86
CA ARG A 162 16.08 4.01 38.93
C ARG A 162 14.65 3.70 38.48
N ARG A 163 14.19 4.33 37.41
CA ARG A 163 12.81 4.24 36.91
C ARG A 163 12.66 3.19 35.79
N LEU A 164 13.67 2.34 35.59
CA LEU A 164 13.62 1.28 34.59
C LEU A 164 12.57 0.22 34.99
N PRO A 165 11.64 -0.15 34.09
CA PRO A 165 10.73 -1.27 34.33
C PRO A 165 11.49 -2.55 34.69
N SER A 166 11.05 -3.25 35.74
CA SER A 166 11.69 -4.47 36.24
C SER A 166 11.76 -5.58 35.20
N CYS A 167 10.79 -5.67 34.29
CA CYS A 167 10.78 -6.66 33.20
C CYS A 167 12.01 -6.58 32.28
N ILE A 168 12.53 -5.37 32.04
CA ILE A 168 13.74 -5.16 31.23
C ILE A 168 14.97 -5.61 32.04
N LYS A 169 14.99 -5.29 33.34
CA LYS A 169 16.08 -5.68 34.24
C LYS A 169 16.18 -7.20 34.35
N GLU A 170 15.06 -7.89 34.51
CA GLU A 170 14.99 -9.35 34.62
C GLU A 170 15.33 -10.08 33.32
N LEU A 171 15.05 -9.47 32.16
CA LEU A 171 15.39 -10.06 30.86
C LEU A 171 16.89 -9.97 30.53
N ILE A 172 17.56 -8.90 30.96
CA ILE A 172 18.93 -8.58 30.54
C ILE A 172 19.97 -8.92 31.62
N VAL A 173 19.63 -8.72 32.90
CA VAL A 173 20.56 -8.92 34.01
C VAL A 173 20.30 -10.31 34.62
N PRO A 174 21.32 -11.21 34.66
CA PRO A 174 21.16 -12.49 35.33
C PRO A 174 20.85 -12.25 36.82
N PRO A 175 19.98 -13.06 37.44
CA PRO A 175 19.68 -12.93 38.86
C PRO A 175 20.97 -13.07 39.68
N THR A 176 21.13 -12.23 40.69
CA THR A 176 22.26 -12.34 41.62
C THR A 176 22.21 -13.71 42.30
N PRO A 177 23.31 -14.48 42.30
CA PRO A 177 23.33 -15.78 42.95
C PRO A 177 23.03 -15.62 44.44
N LEU A 178 22.24 -16.55 45.00
CA LEU A 178 21.97 -16.60 46.43
C LEU A 178 23.24 -16.96 47.19
N THR A 179 23.40 -16.41 48.38
CA THR A 179 24.50 -16.77 49.28
C THR A 179 24.21 -18.11 49.95
N ASP A 180 25.23 -18.95 50.21
CA ASP A 180 25.06 -20.27 50.86
C ASP A 180 24.26 -20.19 52.19
N ASP A 181 24.45 -19.12 52.96
CA ASP A 181 23.68 -18.85 54.18
C ASP A 181 22.19 -18.62 53.91
N GLU A 182 21.85 -17.91 52.83
CA GLU A 182 20.47 -17.65 52.41
C GLU A 182 19.83 -18.94 51.88
N VAL A 183 20.59 -19.75 51.17
CA VAL A 183 20.17 -21.07 50.67
C VAL A 183 19.85 -22.02 51.84
N SER A 184 20.72 -22.09 52.84
CA SER A 184 20.51 -22.94 54.03
C SER A 184 19.27 -22.52 54.85
N ARG A 185 19.06 -21.20 55.02
CA ARG A 185 17.88 -20.66 55.70
C ARG A 185 16.59 -20.98 54.93
N THR A 186 16.58 -20.72 53.63
CA THR A 186 15.41 -20.98 52.79
C THR A 186 15.06 -22.47 52.74
N PHE A 187 16.04 -23.37 52.73
CA PHE A 187 15.78 -24.81 52.83
C PHE A 187 15.16 -25.23 54.16
N THR A 188 15.63 -24.64 55.27
CA THR A 188 15.06 -24.91 56.59
C THR A 188 13.60 -24.43 56.65
N ASP A 189 13.32 -23.24 56.13
CA ASP A 189 11.96 -22.69 56.07
C ASP A 189 11.02 -23.54 55.21
N ILE A 190 11.52 -24.06 54.07
CA ILE A 190 10.76 -24.96 53.20
C ILE A 190 10.49 -26.30 53.90
N GLU A 191 11.49 -26.86 54.60
CA GLU A 191 11.35 -28.10 55.35
C GLU A 191 10.27 -27.98 56.43
N ASP A 192 10.26 -26.87 57.16
CA ASP A 192 9.26 -26.59 58.18
C ASP A 192 7.87 -26.37 57.58
N ALA A 193 7.77 -25.67 56.45
CA ALA A 193 6.51 -25.50 55.72
C ALA A 193 5.95 -26.86 55.22
N MET A 194 6.81 -27.74 54.69
CA MET A 194 6.42 -29.09 54.27
C MET A 194 5.96 -29.93 55.47
N ARG A 195 6.71 -29.90 56.57
CA ARG A 195 6.37 -30.61 57.81
C ARG A 195 5.03 -30.16 58.37
N TYR A 196 4.78 -28.85 58.35
CA TYR A 196 3.52 -28.27 58.78
C TYR A 196 2.35 -28.74 57.90
N ARG A 197 2.50 -28.66 56.57
CA ARG A 197 1.46 -29.08 55.62
C ARG A 197 1.12 -30.56 55.71
N LEU A 198 2.12 -31.44 55.79
CA LEU A 198 1.92 -32.88 55.88
C LEU A 198 1.23 -33.31 57.19
N ARG A 199 1.36 -32.51 58.25
CA ARG A 199 0.72 -32.78 59.54
C ARG A 199 -0.69 -32.19 59.66
N MET A 200 -0.92 -31.03 59.06
CA MET A 200 -2.10 -30.22 59.35
C MET A 200 -3.08 -30.11 58.18
N SER A 201 -2.62 -30.20 56.94
CA SER A 201 -3.48 -29.96 55.76
C SER A 201 -3.67 -31.17 54.85
N GLU A 202 -2.67 -32.04 54.72
CA GLU A 202 -2.69 -33.14 53.75
C GLU A 202 -3.06 -34.47 54.41
N ILE A 203 -3.92 -35.24 53.76
CA ILE A 203 -4.31 -36.58 54.23
C ILE A 203 -3.32 -37.58 53.65
N VAL A 204 -2.44 -38.12 54.51
CA VAL A 204 -1.42 -39.10 54.12
C VAL A 204 -1.98 -40.53 54.28
N PRO A 205 -2.00 -41.36 53.22
CA PRO A 205 -2.40 -42.77 53.30
C PRO A 205 -1.56 -43.56 54.30
N TRP A 206 -2.12 -44.61 54.92
CA TRP A 206 -1.45 -45.31 56.02
C TRP A 206 -0.15 -46.00 55.58
N GLU A 207 -0.07 -46.45 54.31
CA GLU A 207 1.13 -47.02 53.70
C GLU A 207 2.26 -45.99 53.56
N MET A 208 1.93 -44.70 53.53
CA MET A 208 2.87 -43.57 53.38
C MET A 208 3.06 -42.77 54.68
N SER A 209 2.48 -43.25 55.79
CA SER A 209 2.53 -42.57 57.09
C SER A 209 3.94 -42.45 57.67
N GLN A 210 4.87 -43.29 57.23
CA GLN A 210 6.28 -43.21 57.57
C GLN A 210 7.04 -42.44 56.49
N TYR A 211 7.33 -41.16 56.76
CA TYR A 211 8.09 -40.30 55.86
C TYR A 211 9.20 -39.54 56.61
N ARG A 212 10.26 -39.21 55.87
CA ARG A 212 11.34 -38.33 56.33
C ARG A 212 11.55 -37.28 55.25
N ILE A 213 11.52 -36.01 55.63
CA ILE A 213 11.87 -34.92 54.72
C ILE A 213 13.40 -34.97 54.55
N GLY A 214 13.86 -35.13 53.31
CA GLY A 214 15.27 -35.28 52.99
C GLY A 214 16.02 -33.96 53.17
N ARG A 215 17.19 -34.01 53.79
CA ARG A 215 18.13 -32.90 53.84
C ARG A 215 19.23 -33.16 52.81
N LEU A 216 19.43 -32.25 51.87
CA LEU A 216 20.54 -32.29 50.92
C LEU A 216 21.79 -31.78 51.63
N GLU A 217 22.53 -32.67 52.30
CA GLU A 217 23.78 -32.27 52.99
C GLU A 217 25.00 -32.22 52.05
N HIS A 218 24.85 -32.53 50.76
CA HIS A 218 25.91 -32.37 49.77
C HIS A 218 25.37 -31.96 48.39
N CYS A 219 25.56 -30.68 48.06
CA CYS A 219 25.80 -30.18 46.71
C CYS A 219 26.68 -28.93 46.82
#